data_AF-A0A328D9J4-F1
#
_entry.id   AF-A0A328D9J4-F1
#
_cell.length_a   1.000
_cell.length_b   1.000
_cell.length_c   1.000
_cell.angle_alpha   90.00
_cell.angle_beta   90.00
_cell.angle_gamma   90.00
#
_symmetry.space_group_name_H-M   'P 1'
#
loop_
_entity.id
_entity.type
_entity.pdbx_description
1 polymer ?
#
loop_
_entity_poly.entity_id
_entity_poly.type
_entity_poly.pdbx_seq_one_letter_code
_entity_poly.pdbx_strand_id
1 'polypeptide(L)'
;MGDFNCLLYYKDIIGGNPVGNEEIKNFRDCVDSCGLEEMPMEGAYYTWSNRQMQGKRIYSRIDRTLCKIDWMLKHEPKVVVK
;
A
#
# COMPACT_ATOMS: atom_id res chain seq x y z
N MET A 1 -0.92 7.39 8.80
CA MET A 1 -1.29 5.96 8.75
C MET A 1 -2.79 5.88 8.52
N GLY A 2 -3.25 4.93 7.72
CA GLY A 2 -4.68 4.68 7.54
C GLY A 2 -4.97 3.55 6.57
N ASP A 3 -6.25 3.18 6.49
CA ASP A 3 -6.81 2.33 5.45
C ASP A 3 -7.23 3.20 4.27
N PHE A 4 -6.58 3.02 3.12
CA PHE A 4 -6.85 3.80 1.91
C PHE A 4 -7.84 3.11 0.97
N ASN A 5 -8.10 1.81 1.15
CA ASN A 5 -8.86 0.99 0.20
C ASN A 5 -8.40 1.16 -1.27
N CYS A 6 -7.12 1.44 -1.50
CA CYS A 6 -6.53 1.69 -2.83
C CYS A 6 -5.20 0.96 -3.00
N LEU A 7 -4.93 0.49 -4.21
CA LEU A 7 -3.67 -0.14 -4.58
C LEU A 7 -2.65 0.93 -5.01
N LEU A 8 -1.39 0.77 -4.62
CA LEU A 8 -0.30 1.69 -5.00
C LEU A 8 0.63 1.07 -6.07
N TYR A 9 0.76 -0.24 -6.07
CA TYR A 9 1.54 -1.04 -7.01
C TYR A 9 0.79 -2.30 -7.43
N TYR A 10 1.09 -2.85 -8.61
CA TYR A 10 0.49 -4.12 -9.08
C TYR A 10 0.77 -5.29 -8.14
N LYS A 11 1.93 -5.29 -7.46
CA LYS A 11 2.29 -6.30 -6.46
C LYS A 11 1.48 -6.23 -5.17
N ASP A 12 0.66 -5.19 -4.99
CA ASP A 12 -0.14 -5.00 -3.77
C ASP A 12 -1.42 -5.83 -3.75
N ILE A 13 -1.61 -6.70 -4.74
CA ILE A 13 -2.68 -7.66 -4.79
C ILE A 13 -2.16 -9.02 -5.26
N ILE A 14 -2.67 -10.09 -4.66
CA ILE A 14 -2.51 -11.47 -5.16
C ILE A 14 -3.88 -12.17 -5.16
N GLY A 15 -4.14 -12.91 -6.22
CA GLY A 15 -5.43 -13.52 -6.50
C GLY A 15 -6.39 -12.53 -7.15
N GLY A 16 -7.63 -12.97 -7.39
CA GLY A 16 -8.65 -12.13 -8.01
C GLY A 16 -8.41 -11.87 -9.50
N ASN A 17 -9.02 -10.81 -10.01
CA ASN A 17 -8.90 -10.42 -11.41
C ASN A 17 -7.61 -9.60 -11.65
N PRO A 18 -7.09 -9.56 -12.89
CA PRO A 18 -6.02 -8.65 -13.26
C PRO A 18 -6.40 -7.21 -12.94
N VAL A 19 -5.48 -6.48 -12.32
CA VAL A 19 -5.66 -5.06 -11.99
C VAL A 19 -5.25 -4.19 -13.17
N GLY A 20 -6.10 -3.25 -13.52
CA GLY A 20 -5.85 -2.24 -14.54
C GLY A 20 -5.03 -1.07 -14.00
N ASN A 21 -4.37 -0.34 -14.90
CA ASN A 21 -3.61 0.86 -14.52
C ASN A 21 -4.48 1.94 -13.88
N GLU A 22 -5.75 2.05 -14.28
CA GLU A 22 -6.70 3.04 -13.77
C GLU A 22 -6.98 2.89 -12.27
N GLU A 23 -6.94 1.65 -11.75
CA GLU A 23 -7.15 1.34 -10.34
C GLU A 23 -5.99 1.79 -9.44
N ILE A 24 -4.80 2.01 -10.03
CA ILE A 24 -3.58 2.38 -9.30
C ILE A 24 -3.23 3.85 -9.55
N LYS A 25 -3.39 4.31 -10.79
CA LYS A 25 -2.88 5.60 -11.28
C LYS A 25 -3.34 6.77 -10.43
N ASN A 26 -4.63 6.87 -10.13
CA ASN A 26 -5.17 8.01 -9.39
C ASN A 26 -4.59 8.11 -7.98
N PHE A 27 -4.43 6.97 -7.29
CA PHE A 27 -3.85 6.97 -5.95
C PHE A 27 -2.35 7.26 -6.01
N ARG A 28 -1.61 6.66 -6.95
CA ARG A 28 -0.19 6.95 -7.15
C ARG A 28 0.05 8.43 -7.45
N ASP A 29 -0.68 9.01 -8.40
CA ASP A 29 -0.56 10.42 -8.78
C ASP A 29 -0.87 11.34 -7.57
N CYS A 30 -1.82 10.96 -6.71
CA CYS A 30 -2.12 11.69 -5.48
C CYS A 30 -0.96 11.63 -4.48
N VAL A 31 -0.38 10.45 -4.25
CA VAL A 31 0.78 10.27 -3.36
C VAL A 31 1.97 11.09 -3.86
N ASP A 32 2.27 10.99 -5.16
CA ASP A 32 3.38 11.67 -5.82
C ASP A 32 3.19 13.20 -5.78
N SER A 33 2.01 13.71 -6.16
CA SER A 33 1.71 15.16 -6.15
C SER A 33 1.70 15.76 -4.75
N CYS A 34 1.40 14.95 -3.73
CA CYS A 34 1.50 15.36 -2.34
C CYS A 34 2.94 15.30 -1.80
N GLY A 35 3.92 14.80 -2.57
CA GLY A 35 5.30 14.60 -2.12
C GLY A 35 5.38 13.65 -0.91
N LEU A 36 4.55 12.62 -0.94
CA LEU A 36 4.48 11.59 0.09
C LEU A 36 5.20 10.32 -0.37
N GLU A 37 5.72 9.58 0.58
CA GLU A 37 6.37 8.29 0.36
C GLU A 37 5.96 7.31 1.45
N GLU A 38 5.99 6.02 1.13
CA GLU A 38 5.63 4.98 2.10
C GLU A 38 6.76 4.78 3.12
N MET A 39 6.41 4.85 4.41
CA MET A 39 7.39 4.54 5.46
C MET A 39 7.72 3.04 5.45
N PRO A 40 8.98 2.66 5.73
CA PRO A 40 9.37 1.27 5.88
C PRO A 40 8.46 0.53 6.86
N MET A 41 8.02 -0.66 6.48
CA MET A 41 7.16 -1.51 7.30
C MET A 41 7.81 -2.88 7.49
N GLU A 42 7.74 -3.38 8.72
CA GLU A 42 8.12 -4.74 9.08
C GLU A 42 6.86 -5.58 9.38
N GLY A 43 6.89 -6.86 9.00
CA GLY A 43 5.78 -7.80 9.18
C GLY A 43 5.12 -8.22 7.87
N ALA A 44 3.81 -8.47 7.92
CA ALA A 44 3.06 -9.00 6.79
C ALA A 44 2.92 -7.98 5.66
N TYR A 45 3.32 -8.35 4.43
CA TYR A 45 3.21 -7.45 3.28
C TYR A 45 1.75 -7.09 2.95
N TYR A 46 0.84 -8.06 2.97
CA TYR A 46 -0.59 -7.85 2.75
C TYR A 46 -1.30 -7.54 4.06
N THR A 47 -2.16 -6.53 4.02
CA THR A 47 -2.85 -6.00 5.21
C THR A 47 -4.33 -6.38 5.26
N TRP A 48 -4.87 -6.90 4.16
CA TRP A 48 -6.25 -7.37 4.07
C TRP A 48 -6.38 -8.69 3.31
N SER A 49 -7.42 -9.46 3.64
CA SER A 49 -7.86 -10.64 2.87
C SER A 49 -9.37 -10.75 2.85
N ASN A 50 -9.93 -11.25 1.74
CA ASN A 50 -11.35 -11.58 1.62
C ASN A 50 -11.75 -12.84 2.44
N ARG A 51 -10.79 -13.49 3.12
CA ARG A 51 -10.98 -14.68 3.98
C ARG A 51 -11.64 -15.89 3.31
N GLN A 52 -11.66 -15.94 1.99
CA GLN A 52 -12.20 -17.11 1.27
C GLN A 52 -11.25 -18.31 1.32
N MET A 53 -11.72 -19.46 0.84
CA MET A 53 -10.90 -20.68 0.74
C MET A 53 -9.79 -20.53 -0.30
N GLN A 54 -8.80 -21.43 -0.27
CA GLN A 54 -7.75 -21.50 -1.29
C GLN A 54 -8.36 -21.57 -2.70
N GLY A 55 -7.71 -20.92 -3.67
CA GLY A 55 -8.20 -20.77 -5.05
C GLY A 55 -9.12 -19.57 -5.27
N LYS A 56 -9.83 -19.08 -4.25
CA LYS A 56 -10.64 -17.84 -4.31
C LYS A 56 -10.15 -16.74 -3.37
N ARG A 57 -9.11 -17.03 -2.59
CA ARG A 57 -8.55 -16.08 -1.62
C ARG A 57 -7.84 -14.95 -2.35
N ILE A 58 -8.18 -13.72 -1.93
CA ILE A 58 -7.53 -12.50 -2.36
C ILE A 58 -6.81 -11.92 -1.16
N TYR A 59 -5.60 -11.42 -1.41
CA TYR A 59 -4.83 -10.64 -0.46
C TYR A 59 -4.54 -9.27 -1.08
N SER A 60 -4.68 -8.20 -0.30
CA SER A 60 -4.36 -6.85 -0.74
C SER A 60 -3.61 -6.06 0.32
N ARG A 61 -2.83 -5.07 -0.13
CA ARG A 61 -2.13 -4.11 0.71
C ARG A 61 -2.79 -2.73 0.55
N ILE A 62 -3.72 -2.42 1.46
CA ILE A 62 -4.57 -1.22 1.41
C ILE A 62 -4.40 -0.30 2.62
N ASP A 63 -3.92 -0.84 3.74
CA ASP A 63 -3.43 0.00 4.83
C ASP A 63 -1.98 0.46 4.61
N ARG A 64 -1.70 1.75 4.79
CA ARG A 64 -0.36 2.33 4.61
C ARG A 64 -0.04 3.41 5.64
N THR A 65 1.26 3.65 5.81
CA THR A 65 1.75 4.86 6.48
C THR A 65 2.57 5.66 5.50
N LEU A 66 2.02 6.79 5.07
CA LEU A 66 2.68 7.72 4.17
C LEU A 66 3.24 8.89 4.99
N CYS A 67 4.41 9.39 4.59
CA CYS A 67 5.07 10.53 5.19
C CYS A 67 5.63 11.46 4.12
N LYS A 68 5.78 12.75 4.44
CA LYS A 68 6.45 13.72 3.56
C LYS A 68 7.90 13.31 3.34
N ILE A 69 8.33 13.29 2.07
CA ILE A 69 9.70 12.92 1.69
C ILE A 69 10.74 13.76 2.44
N ASP A 70 10.56 15.08 2.47
CA ASP A 70 11.46 16.00 3.17
C ASP A 70 11.60 15.68 4.67
N TRP A 71 10.52 15.21 5.29
CA TRP A 71 10.54 14.83 6.69
C TRP A 71 11.34 13.54 6.91
N MET A 72 11.18 12.55 6.02
CA MET A 72 11.92 11.27 6.09
C MET A 72 13.40 11.42 5.73
N LEU A 73 13.77 12.39 4.88
CA LEU A 73 15.18 12.67 4.60
C LEU A 73 15.86 13.38 5.77
N LYS A 74 15.11 14.22 6.50
CA LYS A 74 15.61 14.97 7.65
C LYS A 74 15.71 14.15 8.93
N HIS A 75 14.87 13.12 9.08
CA HIS A 75 14.80 12.30 10.28
C HIS A 75 14.94 10.83 9.93
N GLU A 76 15.65 10.06 10.76
CA GLU A 76 15.74 8.61 10.56
C GLU A 76 14.33 7.99 10.55
N PRO A 77 13.89 7.37 9.44
CA PRO A 77 12.53 6.88 9.32
C PRO A 77 12.35 5.71 10.29
N LYS A 78 11.41 5.87 11.22
CA LYS A 78 11.00 4.80 12.12
C LYS A 78 10.29 3.72 11.32
N VAL A 79 10.71 2.47 11.50
CA VAL A 79 10.02 1.31 10.92
C VAL A 79 8.65 1.17 11.58
N VAL A 80 7.62 1.01 10.75
CA VAL A 80 6.26 0.71 11.19
C VAL A 80 6.15 -0.80 11.39
N VAL A 81 5.79 -1.22 12.60
CA VAL A 81 5.51 -2.64 12.92
C VAL A 81 4.01 -2.87 12.84
N LYS A 82 3.57 -3.89 12.10
CA LYS A 82 2.15 -4.25 11.95
C LYS A 82 1.90 -5.73 12.14
#